data_AF-A0A919L259-F1
#
_entry.id   AF-A0A919L259-F1
#
_cell.length_a   1.000
_cell.length_b   1.000
_cell.length_c   1.000
_cell.angle_alpha   90.00
_cell.angle_beta   90.00
_cell.angle_gamma   90.00
#
_symmetry.space_group_name_H-M   'P 1'
#
loop_
_entity.id
_entity.type
_entity.pdbx_description
1 polymer ?
#
loop_
_entity_poly.entity_id
_entity_poly.type
_entity_poly.pdbx_seq_one_letter_code
_entity_poly.pdbx_strand_id
1 'polypeptide(L)'
;MSDENQNRAGDGADVPEAGYQQEVADLERRSATAARLFDIRRIIGGLFVVYGVIVTIAGFTASDADINKAQDININLWTGLGMLVLGLLFLLWLKLRPTAPPPPQASDGEH
;
A
#
# COMPACT_ATOMS: atom_id res chain seq x y z
N MET A 1 -8.19 -57.33 -40.89
CA MET A 1 -9.42 -56.53 -40.88
C MET A 1 -9.84 -56.45 -39.43
N SER A 2 -9.28 -55.53 -38.64
CA SER A 2 -9.74 -54.13 -38.52
C SER A 2 -11.15 -54.16 -37.92
N ASP A 3 -11.35 -53.80 -36.66
CA ASP A 3 -11.17 -52.42 -36.23
C ASP A 3 -10.62 -52.28 -34.81
N GLU A 4 -9.51 -51.55 -34.74
CA GLU A 4 -9.03 -50.86 -33.54
C GLU A 4 -10.12 -49.89 -33.10
N ASN A 5 -10.73 -50.19 -31.95
CA ASN A 5 -11.60 -49.29 -31.23
C ASN A 5 -10.82 -48.01 -30.89
N GLN A 6 -11.16 -46.95 -31.61
CA GLN A 6 -10.59 -45.59 -31.66
C GLN A 6 -10.71 -44.78 -30.36
N ASN A 7 -10.66 -45.39 -29.19
CA ASN A 7 -10.74 -44.70 -27.90
C ASN A 7 -9.37 -44.30 -27.31
N ARG A 8 -8.42 -43.91 -28.16
CA ARG A 8 -7.10 -43.35 -27.74
C ARG A 8 -6.91 -41.88 -28.15
N ALA A 9 -7.92 -41.04 -27.97
CA ALA A 9 -7.78 -39.61 -28.19
C ALA A 9 -8.52 -38.84 -27.09
N GLY A 10 -7.94 -38.88 -25.89
CA GLY A 10 -8.38 -38.10 -24.74
C GLY A 10 -7.28 -37.99 -23.69
N ASP A 11 -6.01 -38.00 -24.12
CA ASP A 11 -4.88 -37.63 -23.26
C ASP A 11 -4.73 -36.11 -23.33
N GLY A 12 -5.77 -35.42 -22.85
CA GLY A 12 -5.72 -33.99 -22.62
C GLY A 12 -4.88 -33.77 -21.38
N ALA A 13 -3.56 -33.72 -21.58
CA ALA A 13 -2.53 -33.32 -20.64
C ALA A 13 -3.08 -32.96 -19.25
N ASP A 14 -2.89 -33.87 -18.29
CA ASP A 14 -3.18 -33.66 -16.87
C ASP A 14 -2.27 -32.54 -16.36
N VAL A 15 -2.57 -31.28 -16.70
CA VAL A 15 -1.90 -30.14 -16.10
C VAL A 15 -2.34 -30.19 -14.64
N PRO A 16 -1.42 -30.39 -13.68
CA PRO A 16 -1.82 -30.63 -12.30
C PRO A 16 -2.55 -29.40 -11.77
N GLU A 17 -3.88 -29.49 -11.64
CA GLU A 17 -4.77 -28.53 -10.95
C GLU A 17 -4.16 -28.07 -9.60
N ALA A 18 -3.44 -28.97 -8.93
CA ALA A 18 -2.71 -28.71 -7.70
C ALA A 18 -1.64 -27.59 -7.81
N GLY A 19 -1.03 -27.39 -8.98
CA GLY A 19 -0.03 -26.34 -9.22
C GLY A 19 -0.67 -24.96 -9.32
N TYR A 20 -1.81 -24.85 -9.99
CA TYR A 20 -2.56 -23.58 -10.10
C TYR A 20 -3.07 -23.11 -8.73
N GLN A 21 -3.56 -24.03 -7.90
CA GLN A 21 -4.05 -23.70 -6.55
C GLN A 21 -2.94 -23.22 -5.63
N GLN A 22 -1.72 -23.76 -5.75
CA GLN A 22 -0.55 -23.29 -5.00
C GLN A 22 -0.10 -21.90 -5.47
N GLU A 23 -0.11 -21.65 -6.77
CA GLU A 23 0.24 -20.35 -7.34
C GLU A 23 -0.76 -19.25 -6.89
N VAL A 24 -2.06 -19.54 -6.90
CA VAL A 24 -3.10 -18.63 -6.40
C VAL A 24 -2.90 -18.33 -4.91
N ALA A 25 -2.72 -19.34 -4.07
CA ALA A 25 -2.51 -19.15 -2.63
C ALA A 25 -1.25 -18.31 -2.30
N ASP A 26 -0.19 -18.47 -3.09
CA ASP A 26 1.03 -17.68 -2.95
C ASP A 26 0.86 -16.24 -3.45
N LEU A 27 0.13 -16.03 -4.53
CA LEU A 27 -0.22 -14.69 -5.03
C LEU A 27 -1.14 -13.93 -4.06
N GLU A 28 -2.11 -14.62 -3.46
CA GLU A 28 -2.98 -14.08 -2.40
C GLU A 28 -2.20 -13.70 -1.14
N ARG A 29 -1.26 -14.55 -0.69
CA ARG A 29 -0.37 -14.19 0.44
C ARG A 29 0.50 -12.98 0.15
N ARG A 30 1.05 -12.89 -1.06
CA ARG A 30 1.88 -11.75 -1.49
C ARG A 30 1.05 -10.48 -1.60
N SER A 31 -0.15 -10.56 -2.18
CA SER A 31 -1.05 -9.41 -2.33
C SER A 31 -1.60 -8.93 -0.98
N ALA A 32 -2.01 -9.83 -0.09
CA ALA A 32 -2.47 -9.49 1.26
C ALA A 32 -1.37 -8.79 2.09
N THR A 33 -0.15 -9.31 2.01
CA THR A 33 1.02 -8.68 2.68
C THR A 33 1.34 -7.31 2.09
N ALA A 34 1.33 -7.19 0.76
CA ALA A 34 1.57 -5.93 0.07
C ALA A 34 0.50 -4.89 0.41
N ALA A 35 -0.78 -5.24 0.28
CA ALA A 35 -1.92 -4.38 0.58
C ALA A 35 -1.86 -3.82 2.01
N ARG A 36 -1.57 -4.67 3.00
CA ARG A 36 -1.35 -4.24 4.40
C ARG A 36 -0.21 -3.23 4.53
N LEU A 37 0.92 -3.46 3.86
CA LEU A 37 2.07 -2.57 3.92
C LEU A 37 1.78 -1.21 3.25
N PHE A 38 0.94 -1.18 2.22
CA PHE A 38 0.49 0.06 1.60
C PHE A 38 -0.54 0.83 2.44
N ASP A 39 -1.42 0.13 3.15
CA ASP A 39 -2.38 0.75 4.07
C ASP A 39 -1.68 1.43 5.26
N ILE A 40 -0.71 0.73 5.88
CA ILE A 40 0.09 1.27 7.00
C ILE A 40 0.84 2.55 6.60
N ARG A 41 1.48 2.57 5.43
CA ARG A 41 2.22 3.76 4.95
C ARG A 41 1.29 4.96 4.72
N ARG A 42 0.06 4.71 4.26
CA ARG A 42 -0.95 5.75 4.06
C ARG A 42 -1.46 6.32 5.38
N ILE A 43 -1.75 5.46 6.37
CA ILE A 43 -2.20 5.87 7.70
C ILE A 43 -1.11 6.68 8.41
N ILE A 44 0.13 6.15 8.47
CA ILE A 44 1.25 6.82 9.14
C ILE A 44 1.60 8.14 8.42
N GLY A 45 1.68 8.13 7.09
CA GLY A 45 1.94 9.33 6.30
C GLY A 45 0.88 10.42 6.50
N GLY A 46 -0.40 10.04 6.51
CA GLY A 46 -1.50 10.96 6.80
C GLY A 46 -1.42 11.57 8.20
N LEU A 47 -1.13 10.75 9.22
CA LEU A 47 -0.92 11.23 10.59
C LEU A 47 0.22 12.24 10.66
N PHE A 48 1.37 11.96 10.03
CA PHE A 48 2.52 12.86 10.01
C PHE A 48 2.20 14.20 9.35
N VAL A 49 1.40 14.21 8.27
CA VAL A 49 0.99 15.46 7.63
C VAL A 49 0.07 16.26 8.55
N VAL A 50 -0.94 15.63 9.16
CA VAL A 50 -1.87 16.32 10.07
C VAL A 50 -1.13 16.90 11.27
N TYR A 51 -0.30 16.10 11.94
CA TYR A 51 0.52 16.57 13.06
C TYR A 51 1.52 17.63 12.64
N GLY A 52 2.20 17.45 11.50
CA GLY A 52 3.16 18.41 10.96
C GLY A 52 2.52 19.78 10.68
N VAL A 53 1.31 19.81 10.12
CA VAL A 53 0.55 21.05 9.92
C VAL A 53 0.22 21.73 11.25
N ILE A 54 -0.31 20.99 12.23
CA ILE A 54 -0.66 21.52 13.55
C ILE A 54 0.58 22.13 14.23
N VAL A 55 1.70 21.38 14.24
CA VAL A 55 2.96 21.82 14.87
C VAL A 55 3.56 23.01 14.12
N THR A 56 3.50 23.04 12.80
CA THR A 56 3.99 24.17 11.99
C THR A 56 3.18 25.43 12.28
N ILE A 57 1.85 25.35 12.34
CA ILE A 57 0.98 26.48 12.70
C ILE A 57 1.25 26.94 14.13
N ALA A 58 1.31 26.01 15.09
CA ALA A 58 1.60 26.33 16.48
C ALA A 58 2.98 26.98 16.65
N GLY A 59 3.98 26.53 15.90
CA GLY A 59 5.31 27.12 15.86
C GLY A 59 5.33 28.53 15.25
N PHE A 60 4.52 28.78 14.21
CA PHE A 60 4.34 30.12 13.64
C PHE A 60 3.68 31.08 14.66
N THR A 61 2.59 30.66 15.30
CA THR A 61 1.89 31.47 16.31
C THR A 61 2.73 31.69 17.58
N ALA A 62 3.52 30.70 17.99
CA ALA A 62 4.46 30.85 19.10
C ALA A 62 5.58 31.84 18.75
N SER A 63 6.06 31.82 17.51
CA SER A 63 7.06 32.78 17.02
C SER A 63 6.59 34.23 17.16
N ASP A 64 5.31 34.53 16.88
CA ASP A 64 4.76 35.88 17.04
C ASP A 64 4.57 36.28 18.52
N ALA A 65 4.28 35.31 19.39
CA ALA A 65 4.10 35.55 20.82
C ALA A 65 5.43 35.73 21.59
N ASP A 66 6.53 35.16 21.08
CA ASP A 66 7.83 35.07 21.77
C ASP A 66 8.91 36.04 21.27
N ILE A 67 8.59 36.98 20.37
CA ILE A 67 9.53 37.97 19.77
C ILE A 67 10.34 38.80 20.80
N ASN A 68 10.02 38.76 22.10
CA ASN A 68 10.73 39.56 23.12
C ASN A 68 11.85 38.84 23.90
N LYS A 69 12.09 37.54 23.75
CA LYS A 69 13.13 36.85 24.55
C LYS A 69 13.95 35.84 23.74
N ALA A 70 14.94 36.37 23.03
CA ALA A 70 16.28 35.80 22.82
C ALA A 70 16.41 34.30 22.46
N GLN A 71 17.02 34.07 21.28
CA GLN A 71 17.52 32.80 20.71
C GLN A 71 16.52 32.06 19.82
N ASP A 72 16.44 32.64 18.63
CA ASP A 72 15.50 32.49 17.52
C ASP A 72 15.72 31.22 16.69
N ILE A 73 15.77 30.05 17.35
CA ILE A 73 15.62 28.76 16.67
C ILE A 73 14.38 28.11 17.24
N ASN A 74 13.25 28.40 16.61
CA ASN A 74 11.98 27.78 16.94
C ASN A 74 12.07 26.27 16.64
N ILE A 75 12.48 25.50 17.65
CA ILE A 75 12.65 24.04 17.56
C ILE A 75 11.36 23.39 17.06
N ASN A 76 10.22 23.98 17.45
CA ASN A 76 8.88 23.53 17.10
C ASN A 76 8.54 23.79 15.61
N LEU A 77 9.02 24.89 15.02
CA LEU A 77 8.87 25.14 13.57
C LEU A 77 9.70 24.15 12.76
N TRP A 78 10.96 23.91 13.15
CA TRP A 78 11.84 22.98 12.46
C TRP A 78 11.37 21.52 12.58
N THR A 79 10.89 21.10 13.75
CA THR A 79 10.30 19.76 13.91
C THR A 79 8.98 19.64 13.15
N GLY A 80 8.12 20.67 13.19
CA GLY A 80 6.88 20.72 12.40
C GLY A 80 7.14 20.62 10.90
N LEU A 81 8.09 21.41 10.39
CA LEU A 81 8.47 21.42 8.98
C LEU A 81 9.14 20.11 8.57
N GLY A 82 10.00 19.54 9.41
CA GLY A 82 10.60 18.22 9.18
C GLY A 82 9.55 17.10 9.10
N MET A 83 8.58 17.09 10.03
CA MET A 83 7.45 16.16 10.00
C MET A 83 6.57 16.36 8.77
N LEU A 84 6.36 17.61 8.34
CA LEU A 84 5.56 17.94 7.16
C LEU A 84 6.24 17.42 5.89
N VAL A 85 7.54 17.67 5.72
CA VAL A 85 8.33 17.17 4.57
C VAL A 85 8.32 15.64 4.54
N LEU A 86 8.55 14.97 5.67
CA LEU A 86 8.47 13.52 5.75
C LEU A 86 7.06 13.00 5.40
N GLY A 87 6.00 13.62 5.94
CA GLY A 87 4.62 13.25 5.62
C GLY A 87 4.30 13.40 4.13
N LEU A 88 4.74 14.50 3.51
CA LEU A 88 4.60 14.72 2.07
C LEU A 88 5.38 13.71 1.24
N LEU A 89 6.59 13.32 1.66
CA LEU A 89 7.35 12.25 1.01
C LEU A 89 6.60 10.91 1.06
N PHE A 90 5.96 10.58 2.19
CA PHE A 90 5.12 9.37 2.30
C PHE A 90 3.90 9.43 1.39
N LEU A 91 3.22 10.58 1.29
CA LEU A 91 2.09 10.76 0.36
C LEU A 91 2.53 10.71 -1.10
N LEU A 92 3.67 11.32 -1.42
CA LEU A 92 4.24 11.28 -2.77
C LEU A 92 4.61 9.84 -3.14
N TRP A 93 5.19 9.08 -2.20
CA TRP A 93 5.49 7.67 -2.40
C TRP A 93 4.23 6.82 -2.64
N LEU A 94 3.12 7.11 -1.97
CA LEU A 94 1.82 6.47 -2.25
C LEU A 94 1.38 6.71 -3.69
N LYS A 95 1.56 7.94 -4.19
CA LYS A 95 1.25 8.29 -5.59
C LYS A 95 2.18 7.60 -6.59
N LEU A 96 3.46 7.40 -6.23
CA LEU A 96 4.42 6.68 -7.08
C LEU A 96 4.27 5.15 -7.03
N ARG A 97 3.69 4.60 -5.96
CA ARG A 97 3.47 3.16 -5.83
C ARG A 97 2.00 2.86 -5.53
N PRO A 98 1.12 2.91 -6.54
CA PRO A 98 -0.25 2.42 -6.41
C PRO A 98 -0.27 0.94 -6.01
N THR A 99 -1.07 0.59 -5.01
CA THR A 99 -1.42 -0.80 -4.71
C THR A 99 -2.10 -1.43 -5.91
N ALA A 100 -1.63 -2.61 -6.33
CA ALA A 100 -2.34 -3.41 -7.32
C ALA A 100 -3.78 -3.64 -6.83
N PRO A 101 -4.81 -3.40 -7.68
CA PRO A 101 -6.19 -3.67 -7.33
C PRO A 101 -6.36 -5.13 -6.87
N PRO A 102 -7.22 -5.40 -5.88
CA PRO A 102 -7.61 -6.77 -5.59
C PRO A 102 -8.06 -7.44 -6.90
N PRO A 103 -7.65 -8.71 -7.17
CA PRO A 103 -8.17 -9.42 -8.33
C PRO A 103 -9.71 -9.41 -8.26
N PRO A 104 -10.40 -9.25 -9.40
CA PRO A 104 -11.85 -9.26 -9.43
C PRO A 104 -12.33 -10.50 -8.68
N GLN A 105 -13.14 -10.30 -7.64
CA GLN A 105 -13.85 -11.40 -7.02
C GLN A 105 -14.65 -12.05 -8.15
N ALA A 106 -14.25 -13.25 -8.55
CA ALA A 106 -15.05 -14.07 -9.44
C ALA A 106 -16.38 -14.24 -8.71
N SER A 107 -17.36 -13.43 -9.10
CA SER A 107 -18.75 -13.67 -8.77
C SER A 107 -19.04 -15.04 -9.37
N ASP A 108 -19.05 -16.05 -8.51
CA ASP A 108 -19.52 -17.39 -8.78
C ASP A 108 -20.89 -17.27 -9.44
N GLY A 109 -20.87 -17.31 -10.76
CA GLY A 109 -22.03 -17.65 -11.55
C GLY A 109 -22.21 -19.15 -11.47
N GLU A 110 -23.48 -19.55 -11.27
CA GLU A 110 -24.02 -20.90 -11.45
C GLU A 110 -23.76 -21.82 -10.23
N HIS A 111 -24.76 -22.30 -9.49
CA HIS A 111 -26.10 -22.80 -9.85
C HIS A 111 -27.15 -22.56 -8.77
#